data_AF-A0A318UDQ0-F1
#
_entry.id   AF-A0A318UDQ0-F1
#
_cell.length_a   1.000
_cell.length_b   1.000
_cell.length_c   1.000
_cell.angle_alpha   90.00
_cell.angle_beta   90.00
_cell.angle_gamma   90.00
#
_symmetry.space_group_name_H-M   'P 1'
#
loop_
_entity.id
_entity.type
_entity.pdbx_description
1 polymer ?
#
loop_
_entity_poly.entity_id
_entity_poly.type
_entity_poly.pdbx_seq_one_letter_code
_entity_poly.pdbx_strand_id
1 'polypeptide(L)'
;MKRLVIILLVVFTSSLRSFAQTSFEWTGTSIVFENGVSNQVAYIDFGTSLLWGSVEVSLTTSYHYQNSTGLYRKSYNIGKNQEGGFHSNSSEVTSALGPVAEQWKLGEFEINSSNHLVLPIYHLVNNGNPIIVQVKGLLTHSFDKNLITITTPQYIVNNQVRDYNYINGKLSIGTSKADPEALFTVAGNITSKELKVKINAGADFVFHPDYQLTELQSVEEYVKTNKHLPEIPSAKEMKASGLEVGDFQIKLLQKIEELTLYLIELKKENEKMKVQLGSLEKRVKE
;
A
#
# COMPACT_ATOMS: atom_id res chain seq x y z
N MET A 1 52.74 -19.95 -68.95
CA MET A 1 51.44 -19.41 -68.46
C MET A 1 50.65 -20.53 -67.80
N LYS A 2 50.43 -20.44 -66.49
CA LYS A 2 49.28 -20.94 -65.71
C LYS A 2 49.55 -20.53 -64.26
N ARG A 3 48.97 -19.41 -63.82
CA ARG A 3 49.07 -18.92 -62.43
C ARG A 3 48.09 -19.73 -61.58
N LEU A 4 48.59 -20.44 -60.59
CA LEU A 4 47.79 -21.14 -59.59
C LEU A 4 47.32 -20.11 -58.57
N VAL A 5 46.04 -19.77 -58.57
CA VAL A 5 45.42 -18.89 -57.57
C VAL A 5 44.93 -19.78 -56.43
N ILE A 6 45.61 -19.71 -55.29
CA ILE A 6 45.15 -20.34 -54.05
C ILE A 6 44.19 -19.36 -53.38
N ILE A 7 42.90 -19.67 -53.43
CA ILE A 7 41.87 -18.94 -52.69
C ILE A 7 41.88 -19.46 -51.25
N LEU A 8 42.41 -18.65 -50.33
CA LEU A 8 42.35 -18.91 -48.90
C LEU A 8 40.93 -18.61 -48.40
N LEU A 9 40.12 -19.65 -48.19
CA LEU A 9 38.79 -19.51 -47.61
C LEU A 9 38.91 -19.35 -46.09
N VAL A 10 38.94 -18.10 -45.61
CA VAL A 10 38.90 -17.81 -44.17
C VAL A 10 37.45 -17.97 -43.71
N VAL A 11 37.13 -19.11 -43.10
CA VAL A 11 35.84 -19.34 -42.44
C VAL A 11 35.86 -18.59 -41.11
N PHE A 12 35.23 -17.42 -41.05
CA PHE A 12 34.89 -16.79 -39.78
C PHE A 12 33.75 -17.60 -39.14
N THR A 13 34.09 -18.44 -38.16
CA THR A 13 33.11 -18.99 -37.23
C THR A 13 32.76 -17.89 -36.21
N SER A 14 31.91 -16.94 -36.59
CA SER A 14 31.20 -16.17 -35.57
C SER A 14 30.31 -17.16 -34.83
N SER A 15 30.68 -17.49 -33.60
CA SER A 15 29.75 -18.15 -32.69
C SER A 15 28.60 -17.17 -32.47
N LEU A 16 27.49 -17.39 -33.18
CA LEU A 16 26.19 -16.87 -32.77
C LEU A 16 25.94 -17.46 -31.39
N ARG A 17 26.28 -16.72 -30.33
CA ARG A 17 25.77 -17.01 -28.99
C ARG A 17 24.27 -16.80 -29.08
N SER A 18 23.52 -17.86 -29.39
CA SER A 18 22.10 -17.85 -29.11
C SER A 18 21.99 -17.77 -27.59
N PHE A 19 21.65 -16.60 -27.07
CA PHE A 19 21.05 -16.52 -25.74
C PHE A 19 19.67 -17.16 -25.89
N ALA A 20 19.63 -18.50 -25.87
CA ALA A 20 18.38 -19.22 -25.90
C ALA A 20 17.68 -18.84 -24.61
N GLN A 21 16.67 -17.98 -24.73
CA GLN A 21 15.79 -17.66 -23.64
C GLN A 21 15.16 -18.99 -23.21
N THR A 22 15.49 -19.48 -22.03
CA THR A 22 14.96 -20.76 -21.54
C THR A 22 13.82 -20.48 -20.58
N SER A 23 12.67 -21.08 -20.84
CA SER A 23 11.59 -21.13 -19.87
C SER A 23 11.69 -22.41 -19.05
N PHE A 24 11.26 -22.33 -17.80
CA PHE A 24 11.10 -23.51 -16.97
C PHE A 24 9.82 -23.40 -16.15
N GLU A 25 9.26 -24.55 -15.79
CA GLU A 25 8.18 -24.66 -14.84
C GLU A 25 8.50 -25.77 -13.82
N TRP A 26 8.29 -25.44 -12.56
CA TRP A 26 8.51 -26.30 -11.41
C TRP A 26 7.32 -26.20 -10.45
N THR A 27 7.01 -27.30 -9.78
CA THR A 27 6.00 -27.34 -8.72
C THR A 27 6.50 -28.21 -7.59
N GLY A 28 6.27 -27.78 -6.36
CA GLY A 28 6.62 -28.52 -5.15
C GLY A 28 5.64 -28.26 -4.03
N THR A 29 5.68 -29.13 -3.02
CA THR A 29 4.86 -29.01 -1.81
C THR A 29 5.77 -29.00 -0.61
N SER A 30 5.56 -28.08 0.33
CA SER A 30 6.29 -28.07 1.58
C SER A 30 5.84 -29.21 2.49
N ILE A 31 6.60 -29.47 3.56
CA ILE A 31 6.02 -30.13 4.72
C ILE A 31 4.98 -29.20 5.40
N VAL A 32 4.17 -29.76 6.30
CA VAL A 32 3.12 -29.02 7.00
C VAL A 32 3.74 -28.00 7.96
N PHE A 33 3.26 -26.76 7.93
CA PHE A 33 3.56 -25.76 8.97
C PHE A 33 2.85 -26.13 10.27
N GLU A 34 3.49 -25.92 11.41
CA GLU A 34 2.95 -26.34 12.71
C GLU A 34 1.73 -25.50 13.10
N ASN A 35 0.69 -26.16 13.63
CA ASN A 35 -0.51 -25.48 14.10
C ASN A 35 -0.29 -24.89 15.50
N GLY A 36 -0.71 -23.65 15.71
CA GLY A 36 -0.53 -22.88 16.95
C GLY A 36 0.77 -22.07 17.01
N VAL A 37 1.67 -22.19 16.01
CA VAL A 37 2.97 -21.50 16.02
C VAL A 37 2.96 -20.30 15.08
N SER A 38 3.12 -19.11 15.64
CA SER A 38 3.30 -17.85 14.88
C SER A 38 4.72 -17.69 14.34
N ASN A 39 4.92 -16.78 13.38
CA ASN A 39 6.23 -16.41 12.84
C ASN A 39 6.98 -17.56 12.15
N GLN A 40 6.25 -18.49 11.54
CA GLN A 40 6.87 -19.56 10.75
C GLN A 40 7.23 -19.06 9.35
N VAL A 41 8.43 -19.41 8.89
CA VAL A 41 8.96 -19.06 7.57
C VAL A 41 9.57 -20.31 6.94
N ALA A 42 9.23 -20.56 5.67
CA ALA A 42 9.95 -21.50 4.83
C ALA A 42 10.62 -20.74 3.68
N TYR A 43 11.58 -21.37 2.99
CA TYR A 43 12.28 -20.76 1.88
C TYR A 43 12.14 -21.65 0.64
N ILE A 44 11.87 -21.05 -0.50
CA ILE A 44 12.12 -21.68 -1.80
C ILE A 44 13.61 -21.45 -2.09
N ASP A 45 14.38 -22.52 -2.17
CA ASP A 45 15.81 -22.47 -2.46
C ASP A 45 16.03 -22.78 -3.94
N PHE A 46 16.67 -21.86 -4.66
CA PHE A 46 17.00 -21.97 -6.08
C PHE A 46 18.46 -22.40 -6.31
N GLY A 47 19.20 -22.70 -5.24
CA GLY A 47 20.61 -23.06 -5.26
C GLY A 47 21.52 -21.87 -5.58
N THR A 48 22.73 -22.18 -6.08
CA THR A 48 23.79 -21.20 -6.36
C THR A 48 23.84 -20.74 -7.81
N SER A 49 22.91 -21.19 -8.66
CA SER A 49 22.91 -20.86 -10.08
C SER A 49 22.70 -19.37 -10.34
N LEU A 50 23.26 -18.89 -11.46
CA LEU A 50 22.89 -17.57 -11.98
C LEU A 50 21.40 -17.57 -12.36
N LEU A 51 20.73 -16.45 -12.13
CA LEU A 51 19.32 -16.29 -12.46
C LEU A 51 19.14 -14.91 -13.07
N TRP A 52 18.87 -14.86 -14.38
CA TRP A 52 18.71 -13.62 -15.13
C TRP A 52 17.44 -13.69 -15.95
N GLY A 53 16.45 -12.86 -15.62
CA GLY A 53 15.18 -12.78 -16.33
C GLY A 53 14.00 -12.55 -15.40
N SER A 54 12.83 -13.07 -15.80
CA SER A 54 11.60 -12.97 -15.03
C SER A 54 11.27 -14.31 -14.37
N VAL A 55 10.83 -14.27 -13.12
CA VAL A 55 10.37 -15.45 -12.37
C VAL A 55 9.02 -15.11 -11.76
N GLU A 56 8.03 -15.97 -11.97
CA GLU A 56 6.72 -15.88 -11.33
C GLU A 56 6.59 -17.01 -10.32
N VAL A 57 6.19 -16.68 -9.10
CA VAL A 57 5.94 -17.65 -8.03
C VAL A 57 4.49 -17.54 -7.59
N SER A 58 3.80 -18.68 -7.60
CA SER A 58 2.42 -18.82 -7.15
C SER A 58 2.35 -19.75 -5.95
N LEU A 59 1.53 -19.38 -4.97
CA LEU A 59 1.20 -20.17 -3.79
C LEU A 59 -0.28 -20.54 -3.81
N THR A 60 -0.54 -21.80 -3.47
CA THR A 60 -1.83 -22.26 -2.96
C THR A 60 -1.58 -23.21 -1.80
N THR A 61 -2.61 -23.81 -1.22
CA THR A 61 -2.47 -24.67 -0.05
C THR A 61 -3.48 -25.81 -0.12
N SER A 62 -3.27 -26.85 0.69
CA SER A 62 -4.25 -27.91 0.93
C SER A 62 -4.89 -27.74 2.31
N TYR A 63 -6.10 -28.28 2.47
CA TYR A 63 -6.81 -28.21 3.74
C TYR A 63 -6.21 -29.16 4.78
N HIS A 64 -5.63 -28.63 5.85
CA HIS A 64 -5.31 -29.37 7.07
C HIS A 64 -5.99 -28.76 8.29
N TYR A 65 -5.73 -27.48 8.60
CA TYR A 65 -6.29 -26.79 9.77
C TYR A 65 -7.03 -25.49 9.44
N GLN A 66 -7.04 -25.05 8.18
CA GLN A 66 -7.79 -23.87 7.74
C GLN A 66 -8.17 -23.93 6.25
N ASN A 67 -9.12 -23.09 5.86
CA ASN A 67 -9.58 -22.94 4.48
C ASN A 67 -8.40 -22.66 3.53
N SER A 68 -8.36 -23.39 2.42
CA SER A 68 -7.25 -23.40 1.48
C SER A 68 -7.60 -22.82 0.10
N THR A 69 -8.77 -22.19 -0.04
CA THR A 69 -9.14 -21.56 -1.31
C THR A 69 -8.33 -20.30 -1.56
N GLY A 70 -8.04 -20.04 -2.83
CA GLY A 70 -7.38 -18.82 -3.26
C GLY A 70 -5.99 -19.04 -3.86
N LEU A 71 -5.31 -17.92 -4.09
CA LEU A 71 -4.05 -17.83 -4.79
C LEU A 71 -3.29 -16.59 -4.32
N TYR A 72 -2.00 -16.75 -4.05
CA TYR A 72 -1.08 -15.63 -3.91
C TYR A 72 0.01 -15.75 -4.98
N ARG A 73 0.24 -14.72 -5.78
CA ARG A 73 1.19 -14.75 -6.89
C ARG A 73 1.99 -13.46 -6.94
N LYS A 74 3.31 -13.63 -7.12
CA LYS A 74 4.25 -12.53 -7.22
C LYS A 74 5.20 -12.77 -8.39
N SER A 75 5.42 -11.73 -9.19
CA SER A 75 6.37 -11.71 -10.31
C SER A 75 7.63 -10.99 -9.89
N TYR A 76 8.78 -11.46 -10.37
CA TYR A 76 10.11 -10.98 -10.00
C TYR A 76 10.94 -10.72 -11.24
N ASN A 77 11.69 -9.61 -11.24
CA ASN A 77 12.74 -9.32 -12.20
C ASN A 77 14.09 -9.50 -11.50
N ILE A 78 14.81 -10.55 -11.87
CA ILE A 78 16.05 -10.97 -11.18
C ILE A 78 17.23 -10.94 -12.14
N GLY A 79 18.34 -10.38 -11.64
CA GLY A 79 19.64 -10.43 -12.28
C GLY A 79 20.69 -10.78 -11.22
N LYS A 80 20.94 -12.07 -11.01
CA LYS A 80 21.94 -12.60 -10.06
C LYS A 80 23.05 -13.32 -10.82
N ASN A 81 24.30 -12.94 -10.56
CA ASN A 81 25.49 -13.63 -11.07
C ASN A 81 25.91 -14.82 -10.20
N GLN A 82 26.78 -15.69 -10.74
CA GLN A 82 27.37 -16.81 -9.99
C GLN A 82 28.26 -16.35 -8.82
N GLU A 83 29.03 -15.29 -9.02
CA GLU A 83 30.01 -14.77 -8.03
C GLU A 83 29.38 -13.88 -6.92
N GLY A 84 28.05 -13.75 -6.91
CA GLY A 84 27.28 -13.09 -5.85
C GLY A 84 26.79 -11.68 -6.17
N GLY A 85 25.74 -11.24 -5.45
CA GLY A 85 25.09 -9.94 -5.58
C GLY A 85 23.92 -9.87 -6.58
N PHE A 86 23.00 -8.94 -6.34
CA PHE A 86 21.89 -8.61 -7.24
C PHE A 86 22.23 -7.38 -8.08
N HIS A 87 22.05 -7.49 -9.40
CA HIS A 87 21.97 -6.33 -10.32
C HIS A 87 20.54 -5.79 -10.37
N SER A 88 19.57 -6.70 -10.33
CA SER A 88 18.16 -6.40 -10.19
C SER A 88 17.50 -7.40 -9.25
N ASN A 89 16.64 -6.87 -8.39
CA ASN A 89 15.80 -7.61 -7.46
C ASN A 89 14.55 -6.77 -7.19
N SER A 90 13.65 -6.75 -8.16
CA SER A 90 12.36 -6.06 -8.04
C SER A 90 11.22 -7.03 -8.26
N SER A 91 10.05 -6.71 -7.71
CA SER A 91 8.93 -7.62 -7.74
C SER A 91 7.59 -6.88 -7.67
N GLU A 92 6.52 -7.56 -8.08
CA GLU A 92 5.16 -7.08 -7.97
C GLU A 92 4.21 -8.24 -7.62
N VAL A 93 3.23 -7.99 -6.75
CA VAL A 93 2.16 -8.95 -6.49
C VAL A 93 1.16 -8.86 -7.62
N THR A 94 1.05 -9.94 -8.41
CA THR A 94 0.17 -10.01 -9.59
C THR A 94 -1.19 -10.65 -9.26
N SER A 95 -1.31 -11.35 -8.13
CA SER A 95 -2.59 -11.89 -7.66
C SER A 95 -2.57 -12.08 -6.15
N ALA A 96 -3.63 -11.65 -5.48
CA ALA A 96 -3.85 -11.87 -4.05
C ALA A 96 -5.34 -12.13 -3.84
N LEU A 97 -5.73 -13.40 -3.83
CA LEU A 97 -7.12 -13.85 -3.85
C LEU A 97 -7.40 -14.81 -2.70
N GLY A 98 -8.46 -14.52 -1.94
CA GLY A 98 -9.02 -15.42 -0.94
C GLY A 98 -8.11 -15.74 0.25
N PRO A 99 -8.48 -16.74 1.07
CA PRO A 99 -7.77 -17.13 2.28
C PRO A 99 -6.26 -17.32 2.10
N VAL A 100 -5.81 -17.90 0.98
CA VAL A 100 -4.36 -18.09 0.72
C VAL A 100 -3.59 -16.77 0.82
N ALA A 101 -4.08 -15.69 0.21
CA ALA A 101 -3.42 -14.39 0.25
C ALA A 101 -3.50 -13.69 1.62
N GLU A 102 -4.42 -14.13 2.48
CA GLU A 102 -4.55 -13.64 3.84
C GLU A 102 -3.63 -14.38 4.83
N GLN A 103 -3.20 -15.58 4.46
CA GLN A 103 -2.43 -16.49 5.31
C GLN A 103 -0.94 -16.51 4.95
N TRP A 104 -0.60 -16.23 3.68
CA TRP A 104 0.75 -16.42 3.15
C TRP A 104 1.25 -15.18 2.43
N LYS A 105 2.56 -14.96 2.49
CA LYS A 105 3.23 -13.90 1.74
C LYS A 105 4.58 -14.38 1.21
N LEU A 106 4.86 -14.07 -0.04
CA LEU A 106 6.20 -14.17 -0.60
C LEU A 106 6.98 -12.88 -0.32
N GLY A 107 8.22 -13.02 0.18
CA GLY A 107 9.12 -11.88 0.35
C GLY A 107 9.82 -11.46 -0.93
N GLU A 108 11.04 -10.95 -0.76
CA GLU A 108 11.99 -10.66 -1.83
C GLU A 108 13.05 -11.75 -1.91
N PHE A 109 13.70 -11.89 -3.06
CA PHE A 109 14.83 -12.80 -3.16
C PHE A 109 15.99 -12.34 -2.27
N GLU A 110 16.63 -13.29 -1.61
CA GLU A 110 17.73 -13.08 -0.69
C GLU A 110 18.89 -14.03 -1.03
N ILE A 111 20.10 -13.67 -0.62
CA ILE A 111 21.27 -14.55 -0.69
C ILE A 111 21.58 -14.99 0.74
N ASN A 112 21.47 -16.29 1.01
CA ASN A 112 21.76 -16.80 2.35
C ASN A 112 23.29 -16.95 2.60
N SER A 113 23.67 -17.36 3.81
CA SER A 113 25.07 -17.56 4.21
C SER A 113 25.82 -18.61 3.39
N SER A 114 25.11 -19.52 2.70
CA SER A 114 25.66 -20.52 1.79
C SER A 114 25.70 -20.05 0.33
N ASN A 115 25.46 -18.76 0.06
CA ASN A 115 25.36 -18.15 -1.27
C ASN A 115 24.19 -18.68 -2.13
N HIS A 116 23.24 -19.41 -1.54
CA HIS A 116 22.05 -19.84 -2.24
C HIS A 116 21.11 -18.65 -2.45
N LEU A 117 20.48 -18.60 -3.62
CA LEU A 117 19.37 -17.72 -3.89
C LEU A 117 18.10 -18.31 -3.27
N VAL A 118 17.54 -17.62 -2.28
CA VAL A 118 16.37 -18.10 -1.55
C VAL A 118 15.24 -17.08 -1.62
N LEU A 119 14.00 -17.56 -1.55
CA LEU A 119 12.80 -16.72 -1.49
C LEU A 119 11.97 -17.10 -0.26
N PRO A 120 11.85 -16.23 0.76
CA PRO A 120 11.08 -16.53 1.95
C PRO A 120 9.58 -16.55 1.67
N ILE A 121 8.91 -17.47 2.37
CA ILE A 121 7.48 -17.66 2.41
C ILE A 121 7.05 -17.49 3.85
N TYR A 122 6.42 -16.36 4.13
CA TYR A 122 5.95 -15.99 5.46
C TYR A 122 4.56 -16.55 5.70
N HIS A 123 4.40 -17.25 6.83
CA HIS A 123 3.10 -17.61 7.36
C HIS A 123 2.60 -16.47 8.26
N LEU A 124 1.54 -15.80 7.83
CA LEU A 124 0.98 -14.60 8.46
C LEU A 124 -0.01 -14.92 9.58
N VAL A 125 -0.42 -16.18 9.70
CA VAL A 125 -1.30 -16.70 10.76
C VAL A 125 -0.59 -17.86 11.47
N ASN A 126 -1.27 -18.55 12.38
CA ASN A 126 -0.71 -19.65 13.16
C ASN A 126 -1.44 -20.98 12.94
N ASN A 127 -2.24 -21.13 11.89
CA ASN A 127 -2.93 -22.38 11.57
C ASN A 127 -2.08 -23.27 10.66
N GLY A 128 -1.93 -24.55 11.00
CA GLY A 128 -1.06 -25.42 10.22
C GLY A 128 -1.64 -25.73 8.84
N ASN A 129 -0.89 -25.53 7.76
CA ASN A 129 -1.20 -26.08 6.44
C ASN A 129 0.14 -26.24 5.69
N PRO A 130 0.30 -27.21 4.78
CA PRO A 130 1.39 -27.19 3.83
C PRO A 130 1.09 -26.16 2.72
N ILE A 131 2.12 -25.74 2.02
CA ILE A 131 1.98 -24.88 0.83
C ILE A 131 2.31 -25.67 -0.43
N ILE A 132 1.61 -25.35 -1.50
CA ILE A 132 1.91 -25.81 -2.85
C ILE A 132 2.43 -24.61 -3.61
N VAL A 133 3.62 -24.76 -4.19
CA VAL A 133 4.36 -23.69 -4.85
C VAL A 133 4.50 -24.04 -6.33
N GLN A 134 4.13 -23.13 -7.22
CA GLN A 134 4.49 -23.18 -8.64
C GLN A 134 5.49 -22.07 -8.93
N VAL A 135 6.56 -22.40 -9.65
CA VAL A 135 7.57 -21.45 -10.11
C VAL A 135 7.66 -21.54 -11.63
N LYS A 136 7.50 -20.39 -12.30
CA LYS A 136 7.69 -20.24 -13.75
C LYS A 136 8.79 -19.25 -14.00
N GLY A 137 9.84 -19.67 -14.71
CA GLY A 137 10.92 -18.78 -15.10
C GLY A 137 10.94 -18.54 -16.60
N LEU A 138 11.31 -17.32 -16.99
CA LEU A 138 11.64 -16.92 -18.34
C LEU A 138 13.00 -16.23 -18.30
N LEU A 139 14.05 -16.99 -18.60
CA LEU A 139 15.43 -16.61 -18.32
C LEU A 139 16.25 -16.38 -19.58
N THR A 140 17.30 -15.58 -19.49
CA THR A 140 18.27 -15.34 -20.57
C THR A 140 19.31 -16.46 -20.73
N HIS A 141 19.33 -17.42 -19.80
CA HIS A 141 20.25 -18.55 -19.74
C HIS A 141 19.52 -19.81 -19.26
N SER A 142 20.15 -20.98 -19.43
CA SER A 142 19.62 -22.25 -18.90
C SER A 142 19.67 -22.28 -17.37
N PHE A 143 18.64 -22.87 -16.75
CA PHE A 143 18.55 -23.07 -15.31
C PHE A 143 18.11 -24.50 -15.00
N ASP A 144 18.82 -25.17 -14.09
CA ASP A 144 18.44 -26.51 -13.64
C ASP A 144 17.35 -26.43 -12.57
N LYS A 145 16.10 -26.61 -13.01
CA LYS A 145 14.94 -26.58 -12.14
C LYS A 145 14.93 -27.65 -11.04
N ASN A 146 15.75 -28.70 -11.15
CA ASN A 146 15.84 -29.74 -10.12
C ASN A 146 16.57 -29.26 -8.85
N LEU A 147 17.26 -28.11 -8.94
CA LEU A 147 17.85 -27.44 -7.78
C LEU A 147 16.79 -26.80 -6.88
N ILE A 148 15.57 -26.57 -7.39
CA ILE A 148 14.51 -25.92 -6.62
C ILE A 148 14.02 -26.86 -5.52
N THR A 149 14.12 -26.41 -4.28
CA THR A 149 13.60 -27.11 -3.10
C THR A 149 12.82 -26.16 -2.19
N ILE A 150 12.04 -26.71 -1.25
CA ILE A 150 11.38 -25.92 -0.19
C ILE A 150 11.94 -26.40 1.15
N THR A 151 12.44 -25.48 1.96
CA THR A 151 12.97 -25.82 3.29
C THR A 151 11.85 -26.22 4.25
N THR A 152 12.22 -26.95 5.30
CA THR A 152 11.37 -27.11 6.49
C THR A 152 11.02 -25.73 7.07
N PRO A 153 9.76 -25.49 7.49
CA PRO A 153 9.38 -24.27 8.20
C PRO A 153 10.19 -24.09 9.49
N GLN A 154 10.60 -22.86 9.75
CA GLN A 154 11.36 -22.47 10.95
C GLN A 154 10.75 -21.23 11.61
N TYR A 155 10.98 -21.08 12.91
CA TYR A 155 10.53 -19.92 13.68
C TYR A 155 11.50 -18.75 13.47
N ILE A 156 11.03 -17.68 12.82
CA ILE A 156 11.78 -16.44 12.59
C ILE A 156 10.87 -15.25 12.88
N VAL A 157 11.18 -14.51 13.95
CA VAL A 157 10.47 -13.27 14.31
C VAL A 157 10.52 -12.30 13.14
N ASN A 158 9.35 -11.88 12.65
CA ASN A 158 9.21 -10.96 11.54
C ASN A 158 7.95 -10.10 11.73
N ASN A 159 7.88 -8.97 11.02
CA ASN A 159 6.76 -8.04 11.07
C ASN A 159 6.06 -7.95 9.69
N GLN A 160 6.06 -9.05 8.93
CA GLN A 160 5.45 -9.04 7.60
C GLN A 160 3.93 -8.92 7.71
N VAL A 161 3.39 -8.05 6.86
CA VAL A 161 1.94 -7.85 6.70
C VAL A 161 1.52 -8.22 5.29
N ARG A 162 0.21 -8.42 5.10
CA ARG A 162 -0.42 -8.68 3.79
C ARG A 162 -0.16 -7.50 2.84
N ASP A 163 0.06 -7.80 1.56
CA ASP A 163 0.35 -6.76 0.55
C ASP A 163 -0.93 -5.98 0.18
N TYR A 164 -1.83 -6.57 -0.61
CA TYR A 164 -3.17 -6.05 -0.84
C TYR A 164 -4.17 -7.20 -0.95
N ASN A 165 -5.44 -6.93 -0.65
CA ASN A 165 -6.51 -7.92 -0.77
C ASN A 165 -7.66 -7.30 -1.56
N TYR A 166 -8.17 -8.05 -2.54
CA TYR A 166 -9.39 -7.69 -3.25
C TYR A 166 -10.53 -8.57 -2.77
N ILE A 167 -11.39 -8.02 -1.91
CA ILE A 167 -12.46 -8.76 -1.24
C ILE A 167 -13.79 -8.24 -1.77
N ASN A 168 -14.54 -9.09 -2.47
CA ASN A 168 -15.90 -8.77 -2.95
C ASN A 168 -15.99 -7.43 -3.71
N GLY A 169 -15.02 -7.12 -4.58
CA GLY A 169 -15.02 -5.87 -5.35
C GLY A 169 -14.32 -4.68 -4.67
N LYS A 170 -13.76 -4.87 -3.47
CA LYS A 170 -13.18 -3.80 -2.65
C LYS A 170 -11.68 -3.99 -2.48
N LEU A 171 -10.93 -2.91 -2.60
CA LEU A 171 -9.48 -2.92 -2.41
C LEU A 171 -9.14 -2.62 -0.95
N SER A 172 -8.36 -3.50 -0.33
CA SER A 172 -7.86 -3.35 1.02
C SER A 172 -6.34 -3.44 1.04
N ILE A 173 -5.66 -2.48 1.66
CA ILE A 173 -4.20 -2.46 1.80
C ILE A 173 -3.86 -2.57 3.28
N GLY A 174 -2.98 -3.50 3.64
CA GLY A 174 -2.56 -3.75 5.02
C GLY A 174 -3.60 -4.43 5.92
N THR A 175 -4.75 -4.87 5.39
CA THR A 175 -5.81 -5.56 6.15
C THR A 175 -6.46 -6.70 5.34
N SER A 176 -7.01 -7.71 6.03
CA SER A 176 -7.87 -8.75 5.41
C SER A 176 -9.36 -8.49 5.59
N LYS A 177 -9.72 -7.37 6.21
CA LYS A 177 -11.11 -6.97 6.36
C LYS A 177 -11.36 -5.77 5.49
N ALA A 178 -12.14 -5.95 4.44
CA ALA A 178 -12.70 -4.84 3.72
C ALA A 178 -13.75 -4.16 4.58
N ASP A 179 -13.72 -2.83 4.60
CA ASP A 179 -14.77 -2.04 5.23
C ASP A 179 -16.10 -2.27 4.48
N PRO A 180 -17.21 -2.60 5.17
CA PRO A 180 -18.51 -2.75 4.53
C PRO A 180 -19.01 -1.47 3.84
N GLU A 181 -18.53 -0.30 4.23
CA GLU A 181 -18.98 1.01 3.75
C GLU A 181 -18.01 1.66 2.74
N ALA A 182 -16.76 1.19 2.65
CA ALA A 182 -15.77 1.74 1.73
C ALA A 182 -15.38 0.76 0.60
N LEU A 183 -15.13 1.30 -0.60
CA LEU A 183 -14.53 0.54 -1.71
C LEU A 183 -13.00 0.41 -1.58
N PHE A 184 -12.38 1.31 -0.83
CA PHE A 184 -10.94 1.36 -0.62
C PHE A 184 -10.62 1.56 0.86
N THR A 185 -9.89 0.61 1.46
CA THR A 185 -9.48 0.64 2.87
C THR A 185 -7.98 0.56 2.97
N VAL A 186 -7.36 1.45 3.74
CA VAL A 186 -5.91 1.43 4.03
C VAL A 186 -5.70 1.36 5.53
N ALA A 187 -5.14 0.26 6.01
CA ALA A 187 -4.71 0.12 7.39
C ALA A 187 -3.29 0.68 7.55
N GLY A 188 -3.16 2.02 7.51
CA GLY A 188 -1.88 2.72 7.57
C GLY A 188 -1.96 4.15 7.04
N ASN A 189 -0.80 4.77 6.84
CA ASN A 189 -0.71 6.13 6.32
C ASN A 189 -0.75 6.15 4.79
N ILE A 190 -1.32 7.22 4.22
CA ILE A 190 -1.32 7.49 2.78
C ILE A 190 -0.44 8.70 2.50
N THR A 191 0.52 8.57 1.59
CA THR A 191 1.33 9.69 1.08
C THR A 191 0.91 9.97 -0.36
N SER A 192 0.49 11.21 -0.65
CA SER A 192 0.07 11.65 -1.98
C SER A 192 0.68 13.01 -2.33
N LYS A 193 0.95 13.25 -3.62
CA LYS A 193 1.33 14.60 -4.10
C LYS A 193 0.17 15.57 -4.00
N GLU A 194 -1.04 15.12 -4.33
CA GLU A 194 -2.27 15.90 -4.29
C GLU A 194 -3.46 14.96 -4.01
N LEU A 195 -4.44 15.45 -3.25
CA LEU A 195 -5.70 14.76 -2.97
C LEU A 195 -6.87 15.67 -3.35
N LYS A 196 -7.66 15.26 -4.34
CA LYS A 196 -8.88 15.96 -4.74
C LYS A 196 -10.10 15.19 -4.26
N VAL A 197 -10.82 15.73 -3.29
CA VAL A 197 -12.08 15.16 -2.80
C VAL A 197 -13.24 15.91 -3.44
N LYS A 198 -14.13 15.19 -4.14
CA LYS A 198 -15.34 15.77 -4.74
C LYS A 198 -16.51 15.52 -3.80
N ILE A 199 -17.10 16.61 -3.31
CA ILE A 199 -18.25 16.60 -2.41
C ILE A 199 -19.39 17.34 -3.12
N ASN A 200 -20.63 16.93 -2.86
CA ASN A 200 -21.82 17.57 -3.41
C ASN A 200 -22.37 18.66 -2.47
N ALA A 201 -21.50 19.37 -1.75
CA ALA A 201 -21.87 20.39 -0.78
C ALA A 201 -20.82 21.51 -0.72
N GLY A 202 -21.27 22.73 -0.46
CA GLY A 202 -20.47 23.94 -0.21
C GLY A 202 -21.02 24.71 0.99
N ALA A 203 -20.28 25.70 1.50
CA ALA A 203 -20.66 26.45 2.71
C ALA A 203 -21.32 27.80 2.44
N ASP A 204 -21.34 28.27 1.18
CA ASP A 204 -21.77 29.62 0.77
C ASP A 204 -23.21 30.01 1.18
N PHE A 205 -24.01 29.04 1.63
CA PHE A 205 -25.36 29.25 2.12
C PHE A 205 -25.42 30.22 3.31
N VAL A 206 -24.33 30.40 4.06
CA VAL A 206 -24.27 31.36 5.18
C VAL A 206 -24.43 32.82 4.73
N PHE A 207 -24.22 33.11 3.45
CA PHE A 207 -24.42 34.43 2.88
C PHE A 207 -25.84 34.66 2.35
N HIS A 208 -26.74 33.68 2.46
CA HIS A 208 -28.13 33.85 2.07
C HIS A 208 -28.85 34.83 3.01
N PRO A 209 -29.80 35.65 2.49
CA PRO A 209 -30.55 36.61 3.32
C PRO A 209 -31.32 35.98 4.48
N ASP A 210 -31.75 34.72 4.32
CA ASP A 210 -32.50 33.97 5.32
C ASP A 210 -31.60 33.21 6.31
N TYR A 211 -30.27 33.32 6.17
CA TYR A 211 -29.34 32.67 7.08
C TYR A 211 -29.37 33.34 8.45
N GLN A 212 -29.71 32.56 9.48
CA GLN A 212 -29.73 33.03 10.86
C GLN A 212 -28.35 32.86 11.47
N LEU A 213 -27.52 33.89 11.34
CA LEU A 213 -26.22 33.94 12.02
C LEU A 213 -26.45 33.85 13.54
N THR A 214 -25.83 32.85 14.17
CA THR A 214 -25.96 32.63 15.62
C THR A 214 -25.42 33.85 16.38
N GLU A 215 -26.02 34.25 17.48
CA GLU A 215 -25.47 35.35 18.28
C GLU A 215 -24.17 34.94 18.97
N LEU A 216 -23.16 35.82 19.02
CA LEU A 216 -21.86 35.53 19.65
C LEU A 216 -21.99 35.14 21.13
N GLN A 217 -22.98 35.68 21.84
CA GLN A 217 -23.26 35.30 23.23
C GLN A 217 -23.66 33.82 23.35
N SER A 218 -24.52 33.34 22.45
CA SER A 218 -24.92 31.93 22.38
C SER A 218 -23.74 31.03 22.02
N VAL A 219 -22.87 31.49 21.10
CA VAL A 219 -21.62 30.78 20.77
C VAL A 219 -20.69 30.71 21.98
N GLU A 220 -20.53 31.81 22.73
CA GLU A 220 -19.71 31.86 23.94
C GLU A 220 -20.19 30.87 25.01
N GLU A 221 -21.50 30.84 25.28
CA GLU A 221 -22.10 29.91 26.23
C GLU A 221 -21.91 28.45 25.79
N TYR A 222 -22.09 28.17 24.50
CA TYR A 222 -21.86 26.84 23.95
C TYR A 222 -20.40 26.40 24.12
N VAL A 223 -19.44 27.26 23.77
CA VAL A 223 -18.00 26.94 23.86
C VAL A 223 -17.57 26.78 25.33
N LYS A 224 -18.10 27.60 26.24
CA LYS A 224 -17.82 27.47 27.69
C LYS A 224 -18.28 26.12 28.23
N THR A 225 -19.43 25.64 27.78
CA THR A 225 -20.04 24.38 28.23
C THR A 225 -19.44 23.16 27.54
N ASN A 226 -19.36 23.17 26.21
CA ASN A 226 -19.04 21.99 25.39
C ASN A 226 -17.55 21.89 25.00
N LYS A 227 -16.78 22.97 25.16
CA LYS A 227 -15.34 23.04 24.83
C LYS A 227 -15.00 22.77 23.35
N HIS A 228 -15.95 22.95 22.45
CA HIS A 228 -15.76 22.98 20.99
C HIS A 228 -16.79 23.91 20.35
N LEU A 229 -16.63 24.21 19.06
CA LEU A 229 -17.58 25.02 18.30
C LEU A 229 -18.86 24.21 17.99
N PRO A 230 -20.02 24.89 17.85
CA PRO A 230 -21.22 24.25 17.32
C PRO A 230 -20.95 23.55 15.99
N GLU A 231 -21.62 22.41 15.76
CA GLU A 231 -21.57 21.58 14.53
C GLU A 231 -20.23 20.89 14.24
N ILE A 232 -19.16 21.32 14.91
CA ILE A 232 -17.84 20.70 14.91
C ILE A 232 -17.81 19.59 15.97
N PRO A 233 -17.44 18.34 15.63
CA PRO A 233 -17.38 17.27 16.61
C PRO A 233 -16.31 17.55 17.68
N SER A 234 -16.53 17.04 18.89
CA SER A 234 -15.55 17.10 19.97
C SER A 234 -14.33 16.23 19.66
N ALA A 235 -13.20 16.53 20.31
CA ALA A 235 -11.99 15.70 20.19
C ALA A 235 -12.21 14.25 20.65
N LYS A 236 -13.17 14.00 21.55
CA LYS A 236 -13.54 12.65 21.99
C LYS A 236 -14.26 11.88 20.88
N GLU A 237 -15.22 12.52 20.22
CA GLU A 237 -15.96 11.93 19.09
C GLU A 237 -15.02 11.64 17.92
N MET A 238 -14.14 12.57 17.56
CA MET A 238 -13.17 12.38 16.49
C MET A 238 -12.24 11.18 16.71
N LYS A 239 -11.81 10.94 17.96
CA LYS A 239 -10.98 9.78 18.30
C LYS A 239 -11.74 8.47 18.27
N ALA A 240 -13.03 8.49 18.60
CA ALA A 240 -13.85 7.29 18.70
C ALA A 240 -14.38 6.84 17.32
N SER A 241 -14.77 7.79 16.47
CA SER A 241 -15.50 7.52 15.23
C SER A 241 -14.75 7.93 13.97
N GLY A 242 -13.56 8.53 14.12
CA GLY A 242 -12.82 9.09 13.00
C GLY A 242 -13.41 10.40 12.52
N LEU A 243 -13.00 10.81 11.31
CA LEU A 243 -13.41 12.08 10.71
C LEU A 243 -13.61 11.92 9.21
N GLU A 244 -14.78 12.36 8.74
CA GLU A 244 -15.03 12.55 7.32
C GLU A 244 -14.38 13.85 6.86
N VAL A 245 -13.19 13.75 6.27
CA VAL A 245 -12.34 14.90 5.93
C VAL A 245 -13.07 15.93 5.06
N GLY A 246 -13.91 15.46 4.14
CA GLY A 246 -14.69 16.33 3.26
C GLY A 246 -15.69 17.19 4.01
N ASP A 247 -16.62 16.55 4.71
CA ASP A 247 -17.67 17.23 5.48
C ASP A 247 -17.08 18.11 6.58
N PHE A 248 -16.00 17.66 7.22
CA PHE A 248 -15.29 18.48 8.18
C PHE A 248 -14.72 19.76 7.56
N GLN A 249 -14.15 19.69 6.35
CA GLN A 249 -13.65 20.90 5.68
C GLN A 249 -14.76 21.86 5.27
N ILE A 250 -15.93 21.34 4.85
CA ILE A 250 -17.08 22.20 4.57
C ILE A 250 -17.55 22.91 5.84
N LYS A 251 -17.63 22.20 6.98
CA LYS A 251 -17.98 22.83 8.26
C LYS A 251 -16.95 23.85 8.71
N LEU A 252 -15.65 23.59 8.53
CA LEU A 252 -14.62 24.58 8.82
C LEU A 252 -14.76 25.82 7.94
N LEU A 253 -15.05 25.66 6.65
CA LEU A 253 -15.32 26.78 5.74
C LEU A 253 -16.53 27.59 6.22
N GLN A 254 -17.64 26.92 6.58
CA GLN A 254 -18.82 27.57 7.16
C GLN A 254 -18.45 28.43 8.38
N LYS A 255 -17.62 27.91 9.30
CA LYS A 255 -17.20 28.69 10.49
C LYS A 255 -16.28 29.87 10.14
N ILE A 256 -15.47 29.77 9.09
CA ILE A 256 -14.64 30.89 8.59
C ILE A 256 -15.54 31.99 8.00
N GLU A 257 -16.59 31.61 7.27
CA GLU A 257 -17.53 32.55 6.67
C GLU A 257 -18.41 33.23 7.73
N GLU A 258 -18.92 32.50 8.71
CA GLU A 258 -19.61 33.06 9.89
C GLU A 258 -18.71 34.04 10.65
N LEU A 259 -17.44 33.67 10.89
CA LEU A 259 -16.46 34.57 11.50
C LEU A 259 -16.29 35.85 10.68
N THR A 260 -16.31 35.75 9.36
CA THR A 260 -16.21 36.91 8.47
C THR A 260 -17.44 37.82 8.62
N LEU A 261 -18.65 37.27 8.77
CA LEU A 261 -19.86 38.05 9.05
C LEU A 261 -19.78 38.79 10.39
N TYR A 262 -19.35 38.13 11.47
CA TYR A 262 -19.14 38.80 12.76
C TYR A 262 -18.11 39.92 12.68
N LEU A 263 -17.02 39.73 11.94
CA LEU A 263 -16.01 40.77 11.75
C LEU A 263 -16.54 41.98 10.98
N ILE A 264 -17.40 41.75 9.98
CA ILE A 264 -18.07 42.81 9.23
C ILE A 264 -19.00 43.61 10.16
N GLU A 265 -19.77 42.93 11.00
CA GLU A 265 -20.66 43.55 11.98
C GLU A 265 -19.87 44.37 13.01
N LEU A 266 -18.85 43.77 13.63
CA LEU A 266 -17.97 44.43 14.59
C LEU A 266 -17.32 45.69 14.01
N LYS A 267 -16.89 45.66 12.75
CA LYS A 267 -16.32 46.83 12.07
C LYS A 267 -17.35 47.95 11.92
N LYS A 268 -18.60 47.64 11.57
CA LYS A 268 -19.68 48.63 11.47
C LYS A 268 -19.96 49.28 12.82
N GLU A 269 -20.01 48.49 13.89
CA GLU A 269 -20.20 49.00 15.25
C GLU A 269 -19.04 49.91 15.68
N ASN A 270 -17.80 49.51 15.40
CA ASN A 270 -16.61 50.30 15.71
C ASN A 270 -16.62 51.67 15.02
N GLU A 271 -16.94 51.72 13.72
CA GLU A 271 -17.07 52.98 13.00
C GLU A 271 -18.20 53.86 13.57
N LYS A 272 -19.33 53.26 13.96
CA LYS A 272 -20.41 53.98 14.64
C LYS A 272 -19.96 54.58 15.98
N MET A 273 -19.21 53.81 16.78
CA MET A 273 -18.64 54.28 18.04
C MET A 273 -17.63 55.42 17.84
N LYS A 274 -16.76 55.35 16.83
CA LYS A 274 -15.83 56.44 16.50
C LYS A 274 -16.53 57.74 16.13
N VAL A 275 -17.60 57.66 15.32
CA VAL A 275 -18.41 58.83 14.96
C VAL A 275 -19.05 59.45 16.20
N GLN A 276 -19.61 58.62 17.09
CA GLN A 276 -20.19 59.09 18.35
C GLN A 276 -19.14 59.75 19.26
N LEU A 277 -17.95 59.15 19.41
CA LEU A 277 -16.84 59.72 20.18
C LEU A 277 -16.40 61.07 19.62
N GLY A 278 -16.20 61.19 18.31
CA GLY A 278 -15.85 62.46 17.67
C GLY A 278 -16.91 63.55 17.87
N SER A 279 -18.19 63.18 17.95
CA SER A 279 -19.27 64.13 18.26
C SER A 279 -19.25 64.60 19.72
N LEU A 280 -18.93 63.70 20.66
CA LEU A 280 -18.82 64.00 22.08
C LEU A 280 -17.61 64.88 22.36
N GLU A 281 -16.46 64.60 21.75
CA GLU A 281 -15.25 65.40 21.89
C GLU A 281 -15.43 66.85 21.43
N LYS A 282 -16.23 67.08 20.38
CA LYS A 282 -16.59 68.44 19.94
C LYS A 282 -17.43 69.16 21.00
N ARG A 283 -18.44 68.48 21.56
CA ARG A 283 -19.32 69.03 22.59
C ARG A 283 -18.62 69.35 23.92
N VAL A 284 -17.51 68.68 24.22
CA VAL A 284 -16.72 68.93 25.45
C VAL A 284 -15.72 70.08 25.26
N LYS A 285 -15.39 70.45 24.02
CA LYS A 285 -14.48 71.56 23.69
C LYS A 285 -15.18 72.91 23.52
N GLU A 286 -16.49 72.91 23.40
CA GLU A 286 -17.37 74.09 23.44
C GLU A 286 -17.75 74.43 24.88
#